data_AF-A0A353LXX2-F1
#
_entry.id   AF-A0A353LXX2-F1
#
_cell.length_a   1.000
_cell.length_b   1.000
_cell.length_c   1.000
_cell.angle_alpha   90.00
_cell.angle_beta   90.00
_cell.angle_gamma   90.00
#
_symmetry.space_group_name_H-M   'P 1'
#
loop_
_entity.id
_entity.type
_entity.pdbx_description
1 polymer ?
#
loop_
_entity_poly.entity_id
_entity_poly.type
_entity_poly.pdbx_seq_one_letter_code
_entity_poly.pdbx_strand_id
1 'polypeptide(L)'
;MGIRRISWTLLLLFVLSAPVLAAALPGSLDDIPLYPGAVRDQDLEQEYLDSMYFSDDVMFHEIRAYRVKTILDDVASFYVHHFQPAWGWPEEDPYNLAPGESQGPWYEPDFYRSDLFEDQYEYDTLIHDGKWVRSAFASRPQWEPGEWLIGVAI
;
A
#
# COMPACT_ATOMS: atom_id res chain seq x y z
N MET A 1 -25.32 41.91 -21.62
CA MET A 1 -24.67 41.54 -20.34
C MET A 1 -24.78 40.03 -20.19
N GLY A 2 -24.05 39.35 -21.07
CA GLY A 2 -24.39 38.01 -21.53
C GLY A 2 -23.56 36.92 -20.87
N ILE A 3 -24.10 35.71 -20.99
CA ILE A 3 -23.50 34.36 -20.97
C ILE A 3 -22.07 34.25 -20.41
N ARG A 4 -21.11 35.03 -20.90
CA ARG A 4 -19.74 35.16 -20.35
C ARG A 4 -19.68 35.41 -18.84
N ARG A 5 -20.58 36.21 -18.26
CA ARG A 5 -20.64 36.41 -16.80
C ARG A 5 -21.15 35.18 -16.06
N ILE A 6 -22.14 34.50 -16.62
CA ILE A 6 -22.77 33.29 -16.05
C ILE A 6 -21.80 32.10 -16.12
N SER A 7 -21.07 31.94 -17.22
CA SER A 7 -20.02 30.94 -17.36
C SER A 7 -18.89 31.15 -16.36
N TRP A 8 -18.51 32.41 -16.09
CA TRP A 8 -17.50 32.73 -15.08
C TRP A 8 -17.99 32.45 -13.65
N THR A 9 -19.24 32.74 -13.32
CA THR A 9 -19.80 32.39 -12.00
C THR A 9 -19.94 30.89 -11.82
N LEU A 10 -20.33 30.14 -12.86
CA LEU A 10 -20.40 28.68 -12.82
C LEU A 10 -19.02 28.03 -12.65
N LEU A 11 -18.00 28.56 -13.32
CA LEU A 11 -16.62 28.06 -13.20
C LEU A 11 -16.04 28.35 -11.81
N LEU A 12 -16.32 29.52 -11.23
CA LEU A 12 -15.97 29.84 -9.84
C LEU A 12 -16.69 28.95 -8.83
N LEU A 13 -17.98 28.67 -9.04
CA LEU A 13 -18.74 27.74 -8.20
C LEU A 13 -18.20 26.31 -8.27
N PHE A 14 -17.74 25.86 -9.45
CA PHE A 14 -17.14 24.54 -9.65
C PHE A 14 -15.77 24.41 -8.96
N VAL A 15 -14.97 25.48 -8.96
CA VAL A 15 -13.68 25.55 -8.25
C VAL A 15 -13.88 25.62 -6.73
N LEU A 16 -14.91 26.33 -6.26
CA LEU A 16 -15.24 26.44 -4.82
C LEU A 16 -15.97 25.21 -4.27
N SER A 17 -16.62 24.41 -5.13
CA SER A 17 -17.29 23.18 -4.73
C SER A 17 -16.38 21.96 -4.75
N ALA A 18 -15.13 22.08 -5.19
CA ALA A 18 -14.15 21.01 -5.02
C ALA A 18 -13.90 20.91 -3.52
N PRO A 19 -14.41 19.85 -2.83
CA PRO A 19 -13.91 19.59 -1.51
C PRO A 19 -12.43 19.27 -1.75
N VAL A 20 -11.53 20.03 -1.14
CA VAL A 20 -10.19 19.50 -0.89
C VAL A 20 -10.40 18.40 0.15
N LEU A 21 -10.92 17.25 -0.32
CA LEU A 21 -10.87 15.98 0.36
C LEU A 21 -9.41 15.52 0.21
N ALA A 22 -8.49 16.23 0.87
CA ALA A 22 -7.42 15.49 1.50
C ALA A 22 -8.18 14.58 2.47
N ALA A 23 -8.25 13.29 2.15
CA ALA A 23 -8.86 12.32 3.04
C ALA A 23 -8.23 12.55 4.42
N ALA A 24 -9.04 12.90 5.41
CA ALA A 24 -8.52 13.07 6.75
C ALA A 24 -7.82 11.77 7.12
N LEU A 25 -6.52 11.84 7.44
CA LEU A 25 -5.76 10.67 7.82
C LEU A 25 -6.48 9.97 8.98
N PRO A 26 -6.57 8.63 8.96
CA PRO A 26 -7.22 7.90 10.03
C PRO A 26 -6.58 8.30 11.37
N GLY A 27 -7.41 8.75 12.32
CA GLY A 27 -6.94 9.18 13.64
C GLY A 27 -6.68 8.00 14.58
N SER A 28 -7.15 6.82 14.19
CA SER A 28 -6.98 5.56 14.91
C SER A 28 -7.00 4.38 13.93
N LEU A 29 -6.56 3.20 14.39
CA LEU A 29 -6.64 1.98 13.58
C LEU A 29 -8.09 1.51 13.33
N ASP A 30 -9.06 1.99 14.10
CA ASP A 30 -10.49 1.69 13.88
C ASP A 30 -11.05 2.44 12.67
N ASP A 31 -10.42 3.55 12.26
CA ASP A 31 -10.83 4.35 11.11
C ASP A 31 -10.32 3.76 9.78
N ILE A 32 -9.37 2.81 9.83
CA ILE A 32 -8.81 2.14 8.66
C ILE A 32 -9.82 1.09 8.18
N PRO A 33 -10.33 1.19 6.93
CA PRO A 33 -11.27 0.20 6.42
C PRO A 33 -10.57 -1.15 6.25
N LEU A 34 -11.20 -2.22 6.71
CA LEU A 34 -10.67 -3.56 6.54
C LEU A 34 -11.02 -4.10 5.15
N TYR A 35 -10.07 -4.80 4.53
CA TYR A 35 -10.34 -5.55 3.31
C TYR A 35 -11.47 -6.58 3.57
N PRO A 36 -12.46 -6.72 2.65
CA PRO A 36 -13.57 -7.65 2.86
C PRO A 36 -13.14 -9.09 3.15
N GLY A 37 -13.63 -9.63 4.27
CA GLY A 37 -13.30 -10.99 4.70
C GLY A 37 -11.96 -11.12 5.44
N ALA A 38 -11.28 -10.00 5.73
CA ALA A 38 -10.16 -9.98 6.65
C ALA A 38 -10.61 -10.37 8.06
N VAL A 39 -9.84 -11.25 8.70
CA VAL A 39 -10.07 -11.73 10.07
C VAL A 39 -8.85 -11.40 10.90
N ARG A 40 -9.08 -10.80 12.08
CA ARG A 40 -8.01 -10.40 13.00
C ARG A 40 -7.20 -11.61 13.47
N ASP A 41 -5.89 -11.45 13.53
CA ASP A 41 -4.93 -12.47 13.95
C ASP A 41 -4.11 -11.98 15.13
N GLN A 42 -4.59 -12.31 16.33
CA GLN A 42 -4.00 -11.84 17.57
C GLN A 42 -2.65 -12.50 17.89
N ASP A 43 -2.42 -13.72 17.41
CA ASP A 43 -1.14 -14.40 17.61
C ASP A 43 -0.04 -13.70 16.80
N LEU A 44 -0.35 -13.33 15.56
CA LEU A 44 0.57 -12.55 14.72
C LEU A 44 0.77 -11.12 15.23
N GLU A 45 -0.27 -10.48 15.78
CA GLU A 45 -0.12 -9.19 16.48
C GLU A 45 0.91 -9.27 17.60
N GLN A 46 0.82 -10.31 18.43
CA GLN A 46 1.76 -10.51 19.54
C GLN A 46 3.18 -10.79 19.03
N GLU A 47 3.32 -11.60 17.99
CA GLU A 47 4.63 -11.86 17.37
C GLU A 47 5.29 -10.57 16.86
N TYR A 48 4.53 -9.67 16.24
CA TYR A 48 5.03 -8.37 15.81
C TYR A 48 5.40 -7.48 17.00
N LEU A 49 4.57 -7.44 18.05
CA LEU A 49 4.86 -6.67 19.25
C LEU A 49 6.12 -7.14 19.97
N ASP A 50 6.36 -8.46 20.02
CA ASP A 50 7.52 -9.05 20.69
C ASP A 50 8.82 -8.87 19.88
N SER A 51 8.72 -8.76 18.56
CA SER A 51 9.88 -8.64 17.66
C SER A 51 10.25 -7.20 17.31
N MET A 52 9.31 -6.26 17.43
CA MET A 52 9.53 -4.86 17.08
C MET A 52 10.22 -4.09 18.22
N TYR A 53 11.26 -3.35 17.87
CA TYR A 53 11.90 -2.42 18.79
C TYR A 53 11.18 -1.07 18.74
N PHE A 54 10.63 -0.64 19.89
CA PHE A 54 10.16 0.71 20.10
C PHE A 54 11.21 1.47 20.92
N SER A 55 11.52 2.70 20.53
CA SER A 55 12.39 3.57 21.33
C SER A 55 11.66 4.03 22.61
N ASP A 56 12.44 4.37 23.63
CA ASP A 56 11.91 4.73 24.96
C ASP A 56 11.00 5.98 24.96
N ASP A 57 11.07 6.80 23.91
CA ASP A 57 10.26 8.00 23.71
C ASP A 57 8.92 7.74 23.02
N VAL A 58 8.65 6.51 22.55
CA VAL A 58 7.35 6.11 22.03
C VAL A 58 6.35 5.99 23.18
N MET A 59 5.42 6.94 23.26
CA MET A 59 4.39 6.98 24.32
C MET A 59 3.20 6.07 24.02
N PHE A 60 2.94 5.78 22.74
CA PHE A 60 1.80 4.96 22.30
C PHE A 60 2.15 4.25 21.00
N HIS A 61 1.86 2.96 20.93
CA HIS A 61 1.90 2.17 19.71
C HIS A 61 0.69 1.22 19.68
N GLU A 62 0.14 0.99 18.51
CA GLU A 62 -0.92 0.01 18.29
C GLU A 62 -0.57 -0.81 17.04
N ILE A 63 -0.66 -2.12 17.13
CA ILE A 63 -0.47 -3.04 16.00
C ILE A 63 -1.74 -3.87 15.86
N ARG A 64 -2.21 -4.03 14.62
CA ARG A 64 -3.26 -4.99 14.27
C ARG A 64 -2.83 -5.79 13.07
N ALA A 65 -3.08 -7.10 13.12
CA ALA A 65 -2.76 -8.02 12.04
C ALA A 65 -4.04 -8.71 11.58
N TYR A 66 -4.15 -8.90 10.28
CA TYR A 66 -5.32 -9.53 9.67
C TYR A 66 -4.90 -10.56 8.65
N ARG A 67 -5.62 -11.68 8.62
CA ARG A 67 -5.51 -12.70 7.57
C ARG A 67 -6.70 -12.62 6.64
N VAL A 68 -6.45 -12.77 5.35
CA VAL A 68 -7.47 -12.89 4.32
C VAL A 68 -7.06 -13.94 3.31
N LYS A 69 -8.05 -14.68 2.80
CA LYS A 69 -7.83 -15.73 1.79
C LYS A 69 -7.95 -15.14 0.38
N THR A 70 -6.98 -14.33 -0.02
CA THR A 70 -6.86 -13.78 -1.39
C THR A 70 -5.38 -13.57 -1.75
N ILE A 71 -5.12 -13.06 -2.96
CA ILE A 71 -3.78 -12.66 -3.40
C ILE A 71 -3.43 -11.26 -2.87
N LEU A 72 -2.13 -11.03 -2.65
CA LEU A 72 -1.61 -9.75 -2.17
C LEU A 72 -2.04 -8.57 -3.06
N ASP A 73 -2.08 -8.77 -4.38
CA ASP A 73 -2.35 -7.73 -5.37
C ASP A 73 -3.73 -7.08 -5.16
N ASP A 74 -4.74 -7.88 -4.80
CA ASP A 74 -6.10 -7.39 -4.55
C ASP A 74 -6.16 -6.54 -3.28
N VAL A 75 -5.45 -6.97 -2.23
CA VAL A 75 -5.39 -6.25 -0.94
C VAL A 75 -4.61 -4.95 -1.10
N ALA A 76 -3.47 -4.99 -1.77
CA ALA A 76 -2.65 -3.82 -2.07
C ALA A 76 -3.45 -2.80 -2.89
N SER A 77 -4.11 -3.25 -3.96
CA SER A 77 -4.94 -2.40 -4.82
C SER A 77 -6.08 -1.73 -4.05
N PHE A 78 -6.71 -2.44 -3.10
CA PHE A 78 -7.76 -1.88 -2.25
C PHE A 78 -7.25 -0.70 -1.42
N TYR A 79 -6.11 -0.84 -0.74
CA TYR A 79 -5.56 0.22 0.11
C TYR A 79 -4.95 1.37 -0.70
N VAL A 80 -4.25 1.09 -1.81
CA VAL A 80 -3.76 2.12 -2.73
C VAL A 80 -4.92 2.94 -3.30
N HIS A 81 -6.03 2.29 -3.68
CA HIS A 81 -7.21 2.98 -4.18
C HIS A 81 -7.87 3.84 -3.10
N HIS A 82 -7.96 3.33 -1.86
CA HIS A 82 -8.62 4.02 -0.76
C HIS A 82 -7.82 5.21 -0.25
N PHE A 83 -6.53 5.03 0.02
CA PHE A 83 -5.68 6.05 0.65
C PHE A 83 -5.00 6.99 -0.35
N GLN A 84 -4.91 6.59 -1.63
CA GLN A 84 -4.17 7.31 -2.66
C GLN A 84 -2.75 7.72 -2.19
N PRO A 85 -1.96 6.77 -1.66
CA PRO A 85 -0.65 7.06 -1.08
C PRO A 85 0.36 7.55 -2.12
N ALA A 86 1.35 8.30 -1.65
CA ALA A 86 2.51 8.64 -2.48
C ALA A 86 3.42 7.41 -2.65
N TRP A 87 3.94 7.20 -3.87
CA TRP A 87 4.90 6.11 -4.09
C TRP A 87 6.25 6.45 -3.47
N GLY A 88 6.87 5.47 -2.80
CA GLY A 88 8.23 5.54 -2.25
C GLY A 88 8.29 5.38 -0.74
N TRP A 89 9.48 5.58 -0.19
CA TRP A 89 9.69 5.68 1.25
C TRP A 89 9.42 7.10 1.75
N PRO A 90 8.93 7.25 2.99
CA PRO A 90 8.83 8.54 3.63
C PRO A 90 10.21 9.20 3.72
N GLU A 91 10.36 10.37 3.09
CA GLU A 91 11.63 11.10 3.08
C GLU A 91 11.92 11.80 4.41
N GLU A 92 10.87 12.18 5.15
CA GLU A 92 11.00 12.83 6.45
C GLU A 92 11.13 11.78 7.55
N ASP A 93 12.16 11.92 8.38
CA ASP A 93 12.24 11.15 9.62
C ASP A 93 11.05 11.56 10.52
N PRO A 94 10.21 10.60 10.98
CA PRO A 94 9.06 10.90 11.84
C PRO A 94 9.43 11.65 13.13
N TYR A 95 10.68 11.60 13.60
CA TYR A 95 11.15 12.39 14.75
C TYR A 95 11.30 13.89 14.47
N ASN A 96 11.22 14.32 13.20
CA ASN A 96 11.29 15.73 12.81
C ASN A 96 9.93 16.39 12.64
N LEU A 97 8.83 15.65 12.80
CA LEU A 97 7.47 16.18 12.67
C LEU A 97 7.13 17.09 13.86
N ALA A 98 6.55 18.25 13.60
CA ALA A 98 6.03 19.11 14.64
C ALA A 98 4.76 18.52 15.28
N PRO A 99 4.39 18.91 16.52
CA PRO A 99 3.15 18.43 17.14
C PRO A 99 1.92 18.70 16.26
N GLY A 100 1.24 17.63 15.86
CA GLY A 100 0.06 17.67 14.99
C GLY A 100 0.37 17.53 13.49
N GLU A 101 1.65 17.47 13.10
CA GLU A 101 2.03 17.01 11.77
C GLU A 101 1.97 15.48 11.70
N SER A 102 1.62 14.99 10.52
CA SER A 102 1.61 13.57 10.21
C SER A 102 2.27 13.39 8.87
N GLN A 103 3.09 12.35 8.78
CA GLN A 103 3.48 11.83 7.50
C GLN A 103 2.24 11.23 6.83
N GLY A 104 1.95 11.66 5.60
CA GLY A 104 0.85 11.08 4.81
C GLY A 104 1.14 9.62 4.46
N PRO A 105 0.14 8.88 3.93
CA PRO A 105 0.32 7.50 3.55
C PRO A 105 1.26 7.43 2.36
N TRP A 106 2.15 6.45 2.40
CA TRP A 106 3.10 6.14 1.35
C TRP A 106 2.93 4.68 0.97
N TYR A 107 3.49 4.26 -0.15
CA TYR A 107 3.56 2.85 -0.44
C TYR A 107 4.81 2.49 -1.23
N GLU A 108 5.33 1.32 -0.92
CA GLU A 108 6.47 0.74 -1.61
C GLU A 108 6.15 -0.72 -1.98
N PRO A 109 5.92 -0.99 -3.28
CA PRO A 109 5.77 -2.36 -3.75
C PRO A 109 7.13 -3.05 -3.84
N ASP A 110 7.17 -4.31 -3.42
CA ASP A 110 8.32 -5.20 -3.62
C ASP A 110 7.95 -6.27 -4.64
N PHE A 111 8.88 -6.56 -5.56
CA PHE A 111 8.64 -7.41 -6.72
C PHE A 111 9.54 -8.63 -6.74
N TYR A 112 9.01 -9.74 -7.26
CA TYR A 112 9.86 -10.87 -7.60
C TYR A 112 10.93 -10.45 -8.62
N ARG A 113 12.17 -10.83 -8.34
CA ARG A 113 13.29 -10.59 -9.26
C ARG A 113 13.06 -11.30 -10.60
N SER A 114 13.51 -10.68 -11.68
CA SER A 114 13.29 -11.20 -13.04
C SER A 114 13.90 -12.57 -13.28
N ASP A 115 15.01 -12.89 -12.60
CA ASP A 115 15.71 -14.18 -12.67
C ASP A 115 14.92 -15.35 -12.07
N LEU A 116 13.87 -15.08 -11.31
CA LEU A 116 12.89 -16.09 -10.90
C LEU A 116 12.14 -16.69 -12.11
N PHE A 117 12.03 -15.96 -13.22
CA PHE A 117 11.28 -16.39 -14.39
C PHE A 117 12.18 -16.93 -15.52
N GLU A 118 13.43 -17.23 -15.19
CA GLU A 118 14.45 -17.79 -16.09
C GLU A 118 14.83 -19.20 -15.63
N ASP A 119 15.12 -20.10 -16.57
CA ASP A 119 15.61 -21.45 -16.21
C ASP A 119 17.04 -21.33 -15.65
N GLN A 120 17.31 -21.91 -14.48
CA GLN A 120 18.65 -21.92 -13.89
C GLN A 120 19.19 -23.35 -13.86
N TYR A 121 20.47 -23.49 -14.20
CA TYR A 121 21.15 -24.77 -14.34
C TYR A 121 22.41 -24.82 -13.47
N GLU A 122 22.65 -25.99 -12.88
CA GLU A 122 23.95 -26.38 -12.33
C GLU A 122 24.56 -27.44 -13.25
N TYR A 123 25.60 -27.06 -13.99
CA TYR A 123 26.10 -27.82 -15.15
C TYR A 123 24.98 -28.12 -16.16
N ASP A 124 24.68 -29.40 -16.41
CA ASP A 124 23.59 -29.84 -17.30
C ASP A 124 22.28 -30.13 -16.54
N THR A 125 22.23 -29.88 -15.23
CA THR A 125 21.06 -30.17 -14.40
C THR A 125 20.21 -28.91 -14.23
N LEU A 126 18.94 -28.96 -14.64
CA LEU A 126 17.96 -27.91 -14.34
C LEU A 126 17.66 -27.90 -12.84
N ILE A 127 18.00 -26.80 -12.15
CA ILE A 127 17.76 -26.62 -10.72
C ILE A 127 16.57 -25.69 -10.42
N HIS A 128 16.15 -24.90 -11.41
CA HIS A 128 15.01 -24.00 -11.31
C HIS A 128 14.33 -23.85 -12.67
N ASP A 129 13.04 -24.19 -12.75
CA ASP A 129 12.24 -24.13 -13.98
C ASP A 129 11.46 -22.80 -14.05
N GLY A 130 12.13 -21.76 -14.57
CA GLY A 130 11.55 -20.43 -14.70
C GLY A 130 10.37 -20.38 -15.67
N LYS A 131 10.34 -21.25 -16.68
CA LYS A 131 9.19 -21.39 -17.60
C LYS A 131 7.94 -21.90 -16.89
N TRP A 132 8.11 -22.89 -16.00
CA TRP A 132 7.03 -23.35 -15.15
C TRP A 132 6.55 -22.23 -14.22
N VAL A 133 7.47 -21.50 -13.56
CA VAL A 133 7.09 -20.36 -12.71
C VAL A 133 6.29 -19.33 -13.49
N ARG A 134 6.75 -18.93 -14.68
CA ARG A 134 6.04 -17.98 -15.54
C ARG A 134 4.65 -18.47 -15.91
N SER A 135 4.50 -19.78 -16.15
CA SER A 135 3.20 -20.40 -16.45
C SER A 135 2.27 -20.39 -15.24
N ALA A 136 2.79 -20.64 -14.04
CA ALA A 136 2.01 -20.55 -12.80
C ALA A 136 1.51 -19.13 -12.52
N PHE A 137 2.32 -18.13 -12.86
CA PHE A 137 1.99 -16.70 -12.69
C PHE A 137 1.15 -16.13 -13.82
N ALA A 138 0.90 -16.86 -14.91
CA ALA A 138 0.20 -16.34 -16.09
C ALA A 138 -1.23 -15.87 -15.81
N SER A 139 -1.88 -16.43 -14.79
CA SER A 139 -3.23 -16.04 -14.36
C SER A 139 -3.24 -14.97 -13.25
N ARG A 140 -2.07 -14.68 -12.66
CA ARG A 140 -1.93 -13.68 -11.61
C ARG A 140 -1.85 -12.29 -12.24
N PRO A 141 -2.61 -11.29 -11.73
CA PRO A 141 -2.46 -9.91 -12.14
C PRO A 141 -1.01 -9.46 -12.04
N GLN A 142 -0.59 -8.65 -13.00
CA GLN A 142 0.70 -7.97 -12.99
C GLN A 142 0.49 -6.57 -12.44
N TRP A 143 1.37 -6.14 -11.53
CA TRP A 143 1.33 -4.79 -10.98
C TRP A 143 1.78 -3.78 -12.04
N GLU A 144 2.93 -4.06 -12.66
CA GLU A 144 3.41 -3.46 -13.90
C GLU A 144 3.77 -4.57 -14.89
N PRO A 145 3.92 -4.28 -16.21
CA PRO A 145 4.29 -5.29 -17.19
C PRO A 145 5.57 -6.06 -16.83
N GLY A 146 5.41 -7.34 -16.49
CA GLY A 146 6.48 -8.24 -16.08
C GLY A 146 6.77 -8.28 -14.58
N GLU A 147 6.02 -7.53 -13.76
CA GLU A 147 6.23 -7.40 -12.32
C GLU A 147 5.05 -7.97 -11.52
N TRP A 148 5.38 -8.84 -10.57
CA TRP A 148 4.42 -9.43 -9.65
C TRP A 148 4.87 -9.15 -8.22
N LEU A 149 3.92 -8.74 -7.37
CA LEU A 149 4.24 -8.40 -5.98
C LEU A 149 4.72 -9.63 -5.21
N ILE A 150 5.76 -9.46 -4.40
CA ILE A 150 6.12 -10.37 -3.30
C ILE A 150 5.71 -9.76 -1.95
N GLY A 151 5.66 -8.43 -1.87
CA GLY A 151 5.27 -7.67 -0.68
C GLY A 151 4.83 -6.27 -1.06
N VAL A 152 4.21 -5.56 -0.11
CA VAL A 152 3.96 -4.12 -0.22
C VAL A 152 3.94 -3.53 1.19
N ALA A 153 4.60 -2.38 1.36
CA ALA A 153 4.38 -1.50 2.50
C ALA A 153 3.37 -0.42 2.09
N ILE A 154 2.36 -0.14 2.91
CA ILE A 154 1.30 0.87 2.70
C ILE A 154 0.94 1.48 4.06
#